data_AF-A0A2E4CWH2-F1
#
_entry.id   AF-A0A2E4CWH2-F1
#
_cell.length_a   1.000
_cell.length_b   1.000
_cell.length_c   1.000
_cell.angle_alpha   90.00
_cell.angle_beta   90.00
_cell.angle_gamma   90.00
#
_symmetry.space_group_name_H-M   'P 1'
#
loop_
_entity.id
_entity.type
_entity.pdbx_description
1 polymer ?
#
loop_
_entity_poly.entity_id
_entity_poly.type
_entity_poly.pdbx_seq_one_letter_code
_entity_poly.pdbx_strand_id
1 'polypeptide(L)'
;MAIIMAAREIAFTLVALISLPMFAPTAIGEWESDSWISNIIGPERLNHGDEFGCHGYEGVNTIEENWVIQGCSDYVSENTDASRWGDLPISFGIEGEFLDQNTANSLVDAGFEIAGDRISTENELITLMHRNGASLEKGATDRELLESAEEDTLVSIFWRARIDDLRVREDKELISWLEGQDVWLTTCGEWHHHGISSQEASESTIVDGNEIRVTLTESESWNVPGSVFLSFSNDVIDVTDPAGISLGEYSESQRNLTEGWRGTEGGIILTLSRGSTAIVTLDGNPESVSSSPMATFNGLHHSVTIVGHHTTNLFQWSSDFQKSELRFTWLLERPKSEDVGLALPALALAVLVAVPVSVYFVLRADSDGSHQTSE
;
A
#
# COMPACT_ATOMS: atom_id res chain seq x y z
N MET A 1 -9.38 32.57 -59.70
CA MET A 1 -8.77 33.37 -58.61
C MET A 1 -9.40 33.10 -57.24
N ALA A 2 -10.73 33.04 -57.12
CA ALA A 2 -11.43 32.73 -55.85
C ALA A 2 -11.14 31.33 -55.27
N ILE A 3 -11.03 30.30 -56.12
CA ILE A 3 -10.75 28.90 -55.70
C ILE A 3 -9.32 28.76 -55.12
N ILE A 4 -8.36 29.49 -55.67
CA ILE A 4 -6.96 29.48 -55.19
C ILE A 4 -6.84 30.21 -53.85
N MET A 5 -7.62 31.30 -53.63
CA MET A 5 -7.68 31.97 -52.32
C MET A 5 -8.32 31.09 -51.25
N ALA A 6 -9.43 30.40 -51.56
CA ALA A 6 -10.08 29.48 -50.64
C ALA A 6 -9.16 28.30 -50.24
N ALA A 7 -8.43 27.72 -51.20
CA ALA A 7 -7.46 26.66 -50.92
C ALA A 7 -6.30 27.14 -50.04
N ARG A 8 -5.85 28.39 -50.23
CA ARG A 8 -4.75 28.98 -49.45
C ARG A 8 -5.16 29.30 -48.02
N GLU A 9 -6.40 29.75 -47.81
CA GLU A 9 -6.95 29.97 -46.47
C GLU A 9 -7.20 28.66 -45.73
N ILE A 10 -7.71 27.63 -46.40
CA ILE A 10 -7.87 26.28 -45.82
C ILE A 10 -6.51 25.69 -45.44
N ALA A 11 -5.49 25.83 -46.29
CA ALA A 11 -4.14 25.36 -46.01
C ALA A 11 -3.50 26.11 -44.82
N PHE A 12 -3.66 27.43 -44.74
CA PHE A 12 -3.20 28.20 -43.58
C PHE A 12 -3.94 27.80 -42.29
N THR A 13 -5.24 27.51 -42.37
CA THR A 13 -6.04 27.08 -41.22
C THR A 13 -5.62 25.69 -40.74
N LEU A 14 -5.35 24.76 -41.66
CA LEU A 14 -4.81 23.43 -41.34
C LEU A 14 -3.41 23.51 -40.74
N VAL A 15 -2.51 24.31 -41.32
CA VAL A 15 -1.17 24.50 -40.76
C VAL A 15 -1.25 25.15 -39.37
N ALA A 16 -2.12 26.14 -39.17
CA ALA A 16 -2.35 26.75 -37.87
C ALA A 16 -2.84 25.72 -36.84
N LEU A 17 -3.86 24.92 -37.19
CA LEU A 17 -4.42 23.86 -36.34
C LEU A 17 -3.40 22.77 -36.00
N ILE A 18 -2.56 22.37 -36.96
CA ILE A 18 -1.55 21.34 -36.75
C ILE A 18 -0.31 21.92 -36.03
N SER A 19 -0.09 23.24 -36.08
CA SER A 19 1.00 23.91 -35.36
C SER A 19 0.65 24.33 -33.93
N LEU A 20 -0.64 24.36 -33.57
CA LEU A 20 -1.11 24.62 -32.21
C LEU A 20 -0.43 23.74 -31.12
N PRO A 21 -0.19 22.43 -31.33
CA PRO A 21 0.50 21.58 -30.37
C PRO A 21 1.97 21.96 -30.12
N MET A 22 2.61 22.71 -31.03
CA MET A 22 4.00 23.18 -30.86
C MET A 22 4.10 24.44 -29.97
N PHE A 23 2.99 25.16 -29.81
CA PHE A 23 2.88 26.34 -28.95
C PHE A 23 2.02 26.10 -27.71
N ALA A 24 1.41 24.91 -27.59
CA ALA A 24 1.02 24.42 -26.28
C ALA A 24 2.27 24.52 -25.40
N PRO A 25 2.15 24.95 -24.12
CA PRO A 25 3.25 24.74 -23.19
C PRO A 25 3.72 23.30 -23.41
N THR A 26 5.04 23.05 -23.39
CA THR A 26 5.50 21.69 -23.14
C THR A 26 4.59 21.22 -22.02
N ALA A 27 3.85 20.15 -22.25
CA ALA A 27 3.38 19.41 -21.12
C ALA A 27 4.68 19.12 -20.36
N ILE A 28 5.00 19.99 -19.38
CA ILE A 28 5.42 19.52 -18.07
C ILE A 28 4.45 18.39 -17.90
N GLY A 29 4.94 17.16 -17.96
CA GLY A 29 4.09 16.03 -17.68
C GLY A 29 3.44 16.34 -16.35
N GLU A 30 2.23 16.89 -16.37
CA GLU A 30 1.12 16.40 -15.60
C GLU A 30 1.07 14.93 -16.00
N TRP A 31 1.99 14.17 -15.41
CA TRP A 31 2.00 12.73 -15.47
C TRP A 31 0.62 12.37 -14.98
N GLU A 32 -0.18 11.80 -15.89
CA GLU A 32 -1.55 11.36 -15.61
C GLU A 32 -1.52 10.76 -14.23
N SER A 33 -2.29 11.40 -13.33
CA SER A 33 -2.65 10.89 -12.01
C SER A 33 -2.54 9.38 -12.03
N ASP A 34 -1.83 8.81 -11.06
CA ASP A 34 -1.83 7.39 -10.74
C ASP A 34 -3.26 7.00 -10.35
N SER A 35 -4.17 7.04 -11.33
CA SER A 35 -5.60 6.97 -11.17
C SER A 35 -5.97 5.57 -10.69
N TRP A 36 -5.03 4.62 -10.78
CA TRP A 36 -5.13 3.29 -10.23
C TRP A 36 -5.11 3.31 -8.70
N ILE A 37 -4.23 4.10 -8.06
CA ILE A 37 -4.21 4.20 -6.59
C ILE A 37 -5.48 4.90 -6.09
N SER A 38 -5.94 5.94 -6.78
CA SER A 38 -7.12 6.70 -6.35
C SER A 38 -8.47 6.10 -6.76
N ASN A 39 -8.56 5.37 -7.89
CA ASN A 39 -9.86 5.02 -8.49
C ASN A 39 -10.08 3.54 -8.84
N ILE A 40 -9.06 2.69 -8.89
CA ILE A 40 -9.25 1.30 -9.37
C ILE A 40 -8.82 0.26 -8.34
N ILE A 41 -7.55 0.21 -8.00
CA ILE A 41 -7.00 -0.86 -7.17
C ILE A 41 -6.76 -0.42 -5.73
N GLY A 42 -6.45 0.86 -5.50
CA GLY A 42 -6.28 1.35 -4.12
C GLY A 42 -7.47 1.03 -3.22
N PRO A 43 -8.71 1.41 -3.59
CA PRO A 43 -9.89 1.12 -2.78
C PRO A 43 -10.13 -0.38 -2.55
N GLU A 44 -9.89 -1.23 -3.56
CA GLU A 44 -10.05 -2.68 -3.43
C GLU A 44 -9.04 -3.26 -2.44
N ARG A 45 -7.76 -2.87 -2.57
CA ARG A 45 -6.69 -3.35 -1.70
C ARG A 45 -6.82 -2.80 -0.28
N LEU A 46 -7.19 -1.53 -0.10
CA LEU A 46 -7.49 -0.95 1.20
C LEU A 46 -8.65 -1.65 1.89
N ASN A 47 -9.74 -1.89 1.17
CA ASN A 47 -10.88 -2.62 1.72
C ASN A 47 -10.51 -4.07 2.04
N HIS A 48 -9.58 -4.65 1.28
CA HIS A 48 -9.03 -5.95 1.60
C HIS A 48 -8.22 -5.88 2.91
N GLY A 49 -7.53 -4.77 3.20
CA GLY A 49 -6.75 -4.55 4.42
C GLY A 49 -5.27 -4.37 4.15
N ASP A 50 -4.90 -4.01 2.92
CA ASP A 50 -3.53 -3.62 2.59
C ASP A 50 -3.20 -2.20 3.09
N GLU A 51 -1.92 -1.93 3.12
CA GLU A 51 -1.30 -0.67 3.50
C GLU A 51 -0.50 -0.07 2.34
N PHE A 52 -0.54 1.25 2.22
CA PHE A 52 0.31 2.04 1.36
C PHE A 52 1.34 2.81 2.18
N GLY A 53 2.60 2.38 2.05
CA GLY A 53 3.77 3.08 2.57
C GLY A 53 4.58 3.72 1.44
N CYS A 54 5.77 4.20 1.78
CA CYS A 54 6.64 4.95 0.89
C CYS A 54 7.98 4.25 0.65
N HIS A 55 8.56 4.42 -0.54
CA HIS A 55 9.92 3.98 -0.92
C HIS A 55 10.67 5.11 -1.67
N GLY A 56 10.32 6.37 -1.40
CA GLY A 56 10.99 7.52 -2.03
C GLY A 56 10.76 7.62 -3.55
N TYR A 57 11.80 8.05 -4.26
CA TYR A 57 11.76 8.38 -5.69
C TYR A 57 12.75 7.49 -6.44
N GLU A 58 12.33 6.97 -7.59
CA GLU A 58 13.13 6.05 -8.39
C GLU A 58 14.47 6.70 -8.80
N GLY A 59 15.55 6.04 -8.40
CA GLY A 59 16.92 6.47 -8.67
C GLY A 59 17.40 7.65 -7.83
N VAL A 60 16.68 8.03 -6.77
CA VAL A 60 17.10 9.03 -5.79
C VAL A 60 17.38 8.35 -4.46
N ASN A 61 18.58 8.57 -3.91
CA ASN A 61 18.94 8.01 -2.63
C ASN A 61 18.30 8.82 -1.49
N THR A 62 17.40 8.22 -0.72
CA THR A 62 16.68 8.88 0.37
C THR A 62 17.60 9.42 1.48
N ILE A 63 18.70 8.75 1.77
CA ILE A 63 19.68 9.17 2.79
C ILE A 63 20.43 10.43 2.35
N GLU A 64 20.72 10.55 1.05
CA GLU A 64 21.38 11.73 0.48
C GLU A 64 20.41 12.90 0.29
N GLU A 65 19.16 12.61 -0.07
CA GLU A 65 18.16 13.58 -0.53
C GLU A 65 16.85 13.44 0.27
N ASN A 66 16.86 13.79 1.56
CA ASN A 66 15.71 13.57 2.48
C ASN A 66 14.39 14.24 2.04
N TRP A 67 14.40 15.22 1.12
CA TRP A 67 13.19 15.87 0.64
C TRP A 67 12.21 14.89 -0.03
N VAL A 68 12.70 13.75 -0.53
CA VAL A 68 11.85 12.69 -1.14
C VAL A 68 10.89 12.06 -0.14
N ILE A 69 11.19 12.15 1.17
CA ILE A 69 10.38 11.57 2.24
C ILE A 69 9.03 12.28 2.30
N GLN A 70 9.05 13.61 2.52
CA GLN A 70 7.84 14.43 2.53
C GLN A 70 7.12 14.34 1.18
N GLY A 71 7.88 14.43 0.07
CA GLY A 71 7.30 14.35 -1.27
C GLY A 71 6.60 13.03 -1.59
N CYS A 72 6.92 11.93 -0.89
CA CYS A 72 6.16 10.68 -0.98
C CYS A 72 4.94 10.69 -0.05
N SER A 73 5.08 11.18 1.19
CA SER A 73 3.95 11.30 2.12
C SER A 73 2.81 12.15 1.54
N ASP A 74 3.16 13.31 0.97
CA ASP A 74 2.23 14.19 0.27
C ASP A 74 1.54 13.45 -0.90
N TYR A 75 2.31 12.70 -1.68
CA TYR A 75 1.79 11.96 -2.82
C TYR A 75 0.75 10.92 -2.42
N VAL A 76 1.01 10.11 -1.39
CA VAL A 76 0.04 9.11 -0.92
C VAL A 76 -1.22 9.83 -0.43
N SER A 77 -1.05 10.80 0.48
CA SER A 77 -2.14 11.49 1.15
C SER A 77 -3.04 12.30 0.20
N GLU A 78 -2.48 12.81 -0.91
CA GLU A 78 -3.27 13.51 -1.94
C GLU A 78 -4.08 12.57 -2.84
N ASN A 79 -3.75 11.27 -2.88
CA ASN A 79 -4.34 10.32 -3.83
C ASN A 79 -5.17 9.21 -3.17
N THR A 80 -4.89 8.82 -1.93
CA THR A 80 -5.58 7.73 -1.23
C THR A 80 -5.35 7.78 0.28
N ASP A 81 -6.20 7.13 1.06
CA ASP A 81 -5.87 6.78 2.44
C ASP A 81 -4.75 5.73 2.43
N ALA A 82 -3.84 5.78 3.40
CA ALA A 82 -2.75 4.82 3.52
C ALA A 82 -3.21 3.44 4.03
N SER A 83 -4.32 3.38 4.76
CA SER A 83 -4.91 2.15 5.27
C SER A 83 -6.38 2.35 5.57
N ARG A 84 -7.14 1.26 5.73
CA ARG A 84 -8.50 1.34 6.31
C ARG A 84 -8.52 1.91 7.73
N TRP A 85 -7.35 2.01 8.37
CA TRP A 85 -7.19 2.48 9.76
C TRP A 85 -6.72 3.93 9.88
N GLY A 86 -6.24 4.54 8.80
CA GLY A 86 -5.70 5.90 8.81
C GLY A 86 -5.29 6.38 7.42
N ASP A 87 -5.33 7.69 7.25
CA ASP A 87 -5.10 8.39 5.98
C ASP A 87 -3.62 8.59 5.68
N LEU A 88 -2.81 8.94 6.67
CA LEU A 88 -1.38 9.22 6.51
C LEU A 88 -0.53 7.94 6.42
N PRO A 89 0.47 7.87 5.52
CA PRO A 89 1.39 6.75 5.44
C PRO A 89 2.37 6.76 6.62
N ILE A 90 2.51 5.62 7.30
CA ILE A 90 3.39 5.49 8.48
C ILE A 90 4.61 4.60 8.25
N SER A 91 4.66 3.85 7.14
CA SER A 91 5.77 2.95 6.79
C SER A 91 6.64 3.47 5.65
N PHE A 92 7.96 3.40 5.81
CA PHE A 92 8.94 3.82 4.81
C PHE A 92 10.03 2.75 4.54
N GLY A 93 10.20 2.34 3.29
CA GLY A 93 11.32 1.51 2.84
C GLY A 93 12.57 2.34 2.58
N ILE A 94 13.69 1.97 3.20
CA ILE A 94 14.96 2.66 2.98
C ILE A 94 15.95 1.70 2.37
N GLU A 95 16.54 2.10 1.26
CA GLU A 95 17.64 1.37 0.66
C GLU A 95 18.91 1.60 1.47
N GLY A 96 19.41 0.55 2.11
CA GLY A 96 20.69 0.57 2.82
C GLY A 96 20.69 -0.24 4.10
N GLU A 97 21.83 -0.22 4.78
CA GLU A 97 22.04 -0.95 6.04
C GLU A 97 21.98 -0.06 7.28
N PHE A 98 21.92 1.26 7.09
CA PHE A 98 21.94 2.26 8.15
C PHE A 98 20.88 3.34 7.95
N LEU A 99 20.42 3.91 9.06
CA LEU A 99 19.54 5.06 9.12
C LEU A 99 20.24 6.15 9.94
N ASP A 100 20.70 7.21 9.30
CA ASP A 100 21.33 8.32 10.01
C ASP A 100 20.27 9.22 10.70
N GLN A 101 20.72 10.02 11.66
CA GLN A 101 19.83 10.84 12.48
C GLN A 101 19.06 11.90 11.68
N ASN A 102 19.64 12.48 10.62
CA ASN A 102 18.95 13.51 9.85
C ASN A 102 17.81 12.88 9.04
N THR A 103 18.06 11.72 8.44
CA THR A 103 17.03 10.95 7.75
C THR A 103 15.94 10.48 8.73
N ALA A 104 16.32 9.98 9.92
CA ALA A 104 15.36 9.60 10.97
C ALA A 104 14.46 10.77 11.40
N ASN A 105 15.03 11.94 11.64
CA ASN A 105 14.25 13.14 11.98
C ASN A 105 13.31 13.53 10.83
N SER A 106 13.78 13.44 9.58
CA SER A 106 12.96 13.76 8.41
C SER A 106 11.78 12.79 8.23
N LEU A 107 11.95 11.52 8.59
CA LEU A 107 10.86 10.53 8.63
C LEU A 107 9.81 10.91 9.67
N VAL A 108 10.23 11.18 10.90
CA VAL A 108 9.33 11.59 11.99
C VAL A 108 8.59 12.89 11.65
N ASP A 109 9.31 13.89 11.14
CA ASP A 109 8.74 15.19 10.76
C ASP A 109 7.67 15.04 9.65
N ALA A 110 7.81 14.02 8.79
CA ALA A 110 6.86 13.69 7.72
C ALA A 110 5.75 12.72 8.15
N GLY A 111 5.72 12.30 9.43
CA GLY A 111 4.68 11.44 10.01
C GLY A 111 4.96 9.93 9.94
N PHE A 112 6.14 9.50 9.52
CA PHE A 112 6.50 8.08 9.49
C PHE A 112 6.90 7.57 10.88
N GLU A 113 6.39 6.40 11.23
CA GLU A 113 6.65 5.72 12.51
C GLU A 113 7.51 4.46 12.32
N ILE A 114 7.47 3.89 11.11
CA ILE A 114 8.10 2.63 10.74
C ILE A 114 9.07 2.85 9.59
N ALA A 115 10.28 2.31 9.71
CA ALA A 115 11.21 2.17 8.59
C ALA A 115 11.76 0.76 8.49
N GLY A 116 12.22 0.34 7.31
CA GLY A 116 12.62 -1.06 7.16
C GLY A 116 13.41 -1.42 5.92
N ASP A 117 13.40 -2.72 5.63
CA ASP A 117 14.26 -3.51 4.73
C ASP A 117 15.52 -4.07 5.41
N ARG A 118 16.71 -3.57 5.06
CA ARG A 118 18.01 -4.13 5.48
C ARG A 118 18.72 -3.29 6.54
N ILE A 119 18.02 -2.31 7.12
CA ILE A 119 18.55 -1.48 8.19
C ILE A 119 18.88 -2.38 9.39
N SER A 120 20.12 -2.29 9.87
CA SER A 120 20.65 -3.12 10.97
C SER A 120 20.96 -2.32 12.23
N THR A 121 20.95 -0.99 12.13
CA THR A 121 21.24 -0.09 13.25
C THR A 121 19.94 0.39 13.86
N GLU A 122 19.68 0.00 15.11
CA GLU A 122 18.51 0.45 15.88
C GLU A 122 18.42 1.97 15.97
N ASN A 123 17.20 2.48 16.04
CA ASN A 123 16.89 3.89 16.16
C ASN A 123 15.80 4.09 17.22
N GLU A 124 15.97 5.06 18.13
CA GLU A 124 15.00 5.31 19.19
C GLU A 124 13.73 6.04 18.72
N LEU A 125 13.78 6.69 17.55
CA LEU A 125 12.68 7.51 17.02
C LEU A 125 11.77 6.75 16.05
N ILE A 126 12.27 5.68 15.44
CA ILE A 126 11.58 4.95 14.36
C ILE A 126 11.60 3.46 14.68
N THR A 127 10.44 2.82 14.58
CA THR A 127 10.33 1.37 14.69
C THR A 127 10.91 0.71 13.44
N LEU A 128 11.87 -0.20 13.63
CA LEU A 128 12.48 -0.91 12.51
C LEU A 128 11.74 -2.21 12.19
N MET A 129 11.33 -2.36 10.94
CA MET A 129 10.79 -3.61 10.40
C MET A 129 11.79 -4.26 9.45
N HIS A 130 12.41 -5.31 9.95
CA HIS A 130 13.43 -6.04 9.21
C HIS A 130 12.81 -7.02 8.23
N ARG A 131 13.41 -7.13 7.05
CA ARG A 131 13.16 -8.26 6.15
C ARG A 131 13.72 -9.53 6.78
N ASN A 132 12.85 -10.34 7.38
CA ASN A 132 13.20 -11.60 8.04
C ASN A 132 12.50 -12.84 7.42
N GLY A 133 11.62 -12.64 6.42
CA GLY A 133 10.85 -13.70 5.76
C GLY A 133 11.21 -13.90 4.29
N ALA A 134 12.40 -14.40 3.96
CA ALA A 134 12.75 -14.82 2.59
C ALA A 134 12.30 -13.86 1.45
N SER A 135 11.64 -14.39 0.40
CA SER A 135 11.09 -13.67 -0.75
C SER A 135 9.91 -14.43 -1.35
N LEU A 136 8.92 -13.74 -1.91
CA LEU A 136 7.88 -14.34 -2.77
C LEU A 136 8.36 -14.59 -4.21
N GLU A 137 9.58 -14.19 -4.54
CA GLU A 137 10.14 -14.37 -5.88
C GLU A 137 10.50 -15.83 -6.12
N LYS A 138 10.11 -16.35 -7.28
CA LYS A 138 10.35 -17.75 -7.66
C LYS A 138 11.83 -18.09 -7.63
N GLY A 139 12.19 -19.08 -6.81
CA GLY A 139 13.56 -19.54 -6.63
C GLY A 139 14.39 -18.77 -5.59
N ALA A 140 13.80 -17.77 -4.93
CA ALA A 140 14.38 -17.06 -3.78
C ALA A 140 13.58 -17.27 -2.48
N THR A 141 12.64 -18.22 -2.50
CA THR A 141 11.83 -18.62 -1.34
C THR A 141 12.64 -19.46 -0.36
N ASP A 142 12.40 -19.30 0.93
CA ASP A 142 12.94 -20.18 1.98
C ASP A 142 11.79 -20.55 2.92
N ARG A 143 11.26 -21.77 2.75
CA ARG A 143 10.14 -22.26 3.54
C ARG A 143 10.58 -22.67 4.94
N GLU A 144 11.79 -23.19 5.11
CA GLU A 144 12.30 -23.60 6.42
C GLU A 144 12.39 -22.38 7.34
N LEU A 145 12.81 -21.24 6.80
CA LEU A 145 12.82 -19.97 7.52
C LEU A 145 11.41 -19.57 8.01
N LEU A 146 10.39 -19.69 7.14
CA LEU A 146 9.02 -19.33 7.48
C LEU A 146 8.39 -20.30 8.49
N GLU A 147 8.69 -21.60 8.40
CA GLU A 147 8.24 -22.61 9.37
C GLU A 147 8.94 -22.47 10.73
N SER A 148 10.09 -21.80 10.79
CA SER A 148 10.85 -21.57 12.01
C SER A 148 10.50 -20.27 12.75
N ALA A 149 9.49 -19.53 12.29
CA ALA A 149 9.06 -18.28 12.92
C ALA A 149 8.66 -18.51 14.39
N GLU A 150 9.13 -17.62 15.26
CA GLU A 150 8.82 -17.68 16.69
C GLU A 150 7.39 -17.18 16.96
N GLU A 151 6.79 -17.68 18.04
CA GLU A 151 5.46 -17.23 18.48
C GLU A 151 5.47 -15.72 18.76
N ASP A 152 4.35 -15.06 18.50
CA ASP A 152 4.16 -13.62 18.73
C ASP A 152 5.09 -12.67 17.94
N THR A 153 5.74 -13.17 16.88
CA THR A 153 6.61 -12.35 16.01
C THR A 153 5.94 -11.93 14.70
N LEU A 154 6.54 -10.95 14.02
CA LEU A 154 6.19 -10.55 12.65
C LEU A 154 7.21 -11.12 11.65
N VAL A 155 6.70 -11.88 10.68
CA VAL A 155 7.46 -12.35 9.52
C VAL A 155 7.17 -11.42 8.35
N SER A 156 8.19 -10.69 7.91
CA SER A 156 8.17 -9.73 6.82
C SER A 156 8.79 -10.33 5.57
N ILE A 157 7.92 -10.63 4.60
CA ILE A 157 8.29 -11.29 3.35
C ILE A 157 8.48 -10.27 2.24
N PHE A 158 9.63 -10.32 1.58
CA PHE A 158 9.94 -9.40 0.50
C PHE A 158 9.24 -9.78 -0.81
N TRP A 159 8.74 -8.77 -1.52
CA TRP A 159 8.25 -8.90 -2.88
C TRP A 159 8.69 -7.69 -3.70
N ARG A 160 9.06 -7.94 -4.96
CA ARG A 160 9.19 -6.91 -5.99
C ARG A 160 8.66 -7.45 -7.31
N ALA A 161 7.91 -6.65 -8.04
CA ALA A 161 7.31 -7.08 -9.30
C ALA A 161 8.29 -7.00 -10.49
N ARG A 162 9.38 -6.24 -10.36
CA ARG A 162 10.29 -5.90 -11.47
C ARG A 162 11.73 -5.71 -11.00
N ILE A 163 12.68 -6.18 -11.79
CA ILE A 163 14.12 -5.85 -11.72
C ILE A 163 14.51 -5.32 -13.10
N ASP A 164 14.99 -4.09 -13.18
CA ASP A 164 15.24 -3.40 -14.46
C ASP A 164 14.02 -3.52 -15.38
N ASP A 165 14.11 -4.12 -16.58
CA ASP A 165 12.98 -4.32 -17.49
C ASP A 165 12.27 -5.67 -17.36
N LEU A 166 12.71 -6.50 -16.41
CA LEU A 166 12.25 -7.88 -16.27
C LEU A 166 11.19 -7.99 -15.18
N ARG A 167 10.01 -8.48 -15.56
CA ARG A 167 8.98 -8.88 -14.60
C ARG A 167 9.48 -10.08 -13.80
N VAL A 168 9.44 -9.95 -12.48
CA VAL A 168 9.76 -11.03 -11.55
C VAL A 168 8.57 -11.97 -11.46
N ARG A 169 8.84 -13.27 -11.42
CA ARG A 169 7.80 -14.30 -11.26
C ARG A 169 7.60 -14.58 -9.79
N GLU A 170 6.35 -14.63 -9.40
CA GLU A 170 5.87 -15.04 -8.09
C GLU A 170 5.97 -16.56 -7.89
N ASP A 171 6.22 -16.98 -6.65
CA ASP A 171 6.15 -18.37 -6.24
C ASP A 171 4.74 -18.75 -5.79
N LYS A 172 3.96 -19.29 -6.73
CA LYS A 172 2.57 -19.70 -6.48
C LYS A 172 2.44 -20.83 -5.46
N GLU A 173 3.45 -21.70 -5.36
CA GLU A 173 3.43 -22.80 -4.40
C GLU A 173 3.62 -22.25 -2.98
N LEU A 174 4.53 -21.28 -2.81
CA LEU A 174 4.70 -20.59 -1.53
C LEU A 174 3.45 -19.79 -1.14
N ILE A 175 2.86 -19.03 -2.07
CA ILE A 175 1.64 -18.24 -1.81
C ILE A 175 0.51 -19.16 -1.33
N SER A 176 0.24 -20.25 -2.07
CA SER A 176 -0.81 -21.20 -1.70
C SER A 176 -0.53 -21.90 -0.37
N TRP A 177 0.74 -22.11 -0.02
CA TRP A 177 1.13 -22.66 1.27
C TRP A 177 0.88 -21.67 2.41
N LEU A 178 1.30 -20.41 2.26
CA LEU A 178 1.08 -19.33 3.23
C LEU A 178 -0.42 -19.12 3.49
N GLU A 179 -1.22 -19.09 2.43
CA GLU A 179 -2.69 -18.98 2.53
C GLU A 179 -3.34 -20.18 3.21
N GLY A 180 -2.62 -21.28 3.42
CA GLY A 180 -3.07 -22.44 4.19
C GLY A 180 -2.61 -22.46 5.65
N GLN A 181 -1.79 -21.50 6.09
CA GLN A 181 -1.23 -21.49 7.45
C GLN A 181 -2.14 -20.77 8.45
N ASP A 182 -2.10 -21.20 9.71
CA ASP A 182 -2.85 -20.58 10.81
C ASP A 182 -2.06 -19.41 11.40
N VAL A 183 -1.93 -18.35 10.61
CA VAL A 183 -1.14 -17.15 10.90
C VAL A 183 -1.98 -15.91 10.73
N TRP A 184 -1.65 -14.85 11.46
CA TRP A 184 -2.28 -13.55 11.25
C TRP A 184 -1.73 -12.90 9.99
N LEU A 185 -2.58 -12.73 8.97
CA LEU A 185 -2.22 -11.97 7.79
C LEU A 185 -2.44 -10.48 8.11
N THR A 186 -1.36 -9.69 8.04
CA THR A 186 -1.34 -8.29 8.50
C THR A 186 -0.43 -7.42 7.64
N THR A 187 -0.40 -6.12 7.93
CA THR A 187 0.54 -5.16 7.36
C THR A 187 1.51 -4.65 8.42
N CYS A 188 2.55 -3.92 8.02
CA CYS A 188 3.51 -3.33 8.93
C CYS A 188 2.85 -2.40 9.96
N GLY A 189 2.05 -1.44 9.49
CA GLY A 189 1.31 -0.51 10.32
C GLY A 189 0.20 -1.15 11.14
N GLU A 190 -0.55 -2.12 10.57
CA GLU A 190 -1.59 -2.86 11.31
C GLU A 190 -0.96 -3.64 12.48
N TRP A 191 0.16 -4.33 12.27
CA TRP A 191 0.87 -5.02 13.35
C TRP A 191 1.41 -4.06 14.42
N HIS A 192 2.02 -2.95 14.01
CA HIS A 192 2.60 -1.97 14.93
C HIS A 192 1.56 -1.35 15.86
N HIS A 193 0.47 -0.80 15.30
CA HIS A 193 -0.57 -0.12 16.06
C HIS A 193 -1.50 -1.10 16.80
N HIS A 194 -1.64 -2.33 16.33
CA HIS A 194 -2.31 -3.39 17.10
C HIS A 194 -1.58 -3.67 18.41
N GLY A 195 -0.25 -3.77 18.40
CA GLY A 195 0.53 -3.97 19.62
C GLY A 195 0.34 -2.84 20.64
N ILE A 196 0.38 -1.59 20.16
CA ILE A 196 0.11 -0.39 20.99
C ILE A 196 -1.30 -0.44 21.58
N SER A 197 -2.29 -0.70 20.74
CA SER A 197 -3.70 -0.75 21.15
C SER A 197 -3.98 -1.92 22.09
N SER A 198 -3.32 -3.06 21.90
CA SER A 198 -3.42 -4.23 22.79
C SER A 198 -2.88 -3.93 24.18
N GLN A 199 -1.76 -3.20 24.27
CA GLN A 199 -1.21 -2.72 25.53
C GLN A 199 -2.18 -1.77 26.25
N GLU A 200 -2.70 -0.76 25.54
CA GLU A 200 -3.67 0.18 26.09
C GLU A 200 -4.95 -0.53 26.56
N ALA A 201 -5.48 -1.46 25.75
CA ALA A 201 -6.66 -2.24 26.11
C ALA A 201 -6.42 -3.00 27.43
N SER A 202 -5.27 -3.64 27.56
CA SER A 202 -4.95 -4.37 28.78
C SER A 202 -4.86 -3.48 30.02
N GLU A 203 -4.26 -2.29 29.89
CA GLU A 203 -4.13 -1.33 30.98
C GLU A 203 -5.45 -0.63 31.34
N SER A 204 -6.37 -0.52 30.37
CA SER A 204 -7.68 0.11 30.54
C SER A 204 -8.72 -0.77 31.26
N THR A 205 -8.39 -2.03 31.54
CA THR A 205 -9.34 -3.02 32.04
C THR A 205 -9.78 -2.71 33.47
N ILE A 206 -11.09 -2.56 33.68
CA ILE A 206 -11.72 -2.29 34.97
C ILE A 206 -12.76 -3.37 35.26
N VAL A 207 -12.74 -3.92 36.48
CA VAL A 207 -13.71 -4.92 36.94
C VAL A 207 -14.64 -4.28 37.96
N ASP A 208 -15.95 -4.41 37.74
CA ASP A 208 -16.98 -3.96 38.68
C ASP A 208 -18.08 -5.02 38.80
N GLY A 209 -18.10 -5.73 39.94
CA GLY A 209 -19.04 -6.83 40.16
C GLY A 209 -18.83 -7.98 39.17
N ASN A 210 -19.84 -8.24 38.33
CA ASN A 210 -19.80 -9.25 37.27
C ASN A 210 -19.51 -8.66 35.88
N GLU A 211 -19.15 -7.37 35.80
CA GLU A 211 -18.83 -6.70 34.54
C GLU A 211 -17.33 -6.40 34.45
N ILE A 212 -16.74 -6.68 33.29
CA ILE A 212 -15.38 -6.25 32.92
C ILE A 212 -15.52 -5.21 31.81
N ARG A 213 -14.97 -4.02 32.04
CA ARG A 213 -14.96 -2.90 31.08
C ARG A 213 -13.56 -2.73 30.52
N VAL A 214 -13.44 -2.64 29.20
CA VAL A 214 -12.21 -2.35 28.47
C VAL A 214 -12.47 -1.14 27.58
N THR A 215 -11.58 -0.15 27.57
CA THR A 215 -11.79 1.10 26.81
C THR A 215 -10.52 1.49 26.07
N LEU A 216 -10.66 1.75 24.78
CA LEU A 216 -9.58 2.28 23.95
C LEU A 216 -9.89 3.71 23.54
N THR A 217 -8.90 4.59 23.68
CA THR A 217 -8.99 5.97 23.23
C THR A 217 -8.73 6.04 21.72
N GLU A 218 -9.33 7.01 21.03
CA GLU A 218 -8.98 7.30 19.63
C GLU A 218 -7.50 7.70 19.51
N SER A 219 -6.89 7.31 18.39
CA SER A 219 -5.55 7.72 17.97
C SER A 219 -5.59 9.03 17.19
N GLU A 220 -4.52 9.81 17.28
CA GLU A 220 -4.25 10.89 16.31
C GLU A 220 -3.59 10.36 15.01
N SER A 221 -3.04 9.14 15.05
CA SER A 221 -2.50 8.42 13.88
C SER A 221 -3.53 7.35 13.45
N TRP A 222 -3.13 6.08 13.35
CA TRP A 222 -4.03 5.00 12.93
C TRP A 222 -4.91 4.47 14.07
N ASN A 223 -6.18 4.21 13.76
CA ASN A 223 -7.17 3.64 14.68
C ASN A 223 -7.26 2.11 14.55
N VAL A 224 -6.12 1.42 14.69
CA VAL A 224 -6.07 -0.05 14.59
C VAL A 224 -6.64 -0.69 15.86
N PRO A 225 -7.54 -1.69 15.75
CA PRO A 225 -8.03 -2.44 16.90
C PRO A 225 -6.92 -3.15 17.70
N GLY A 226 -7.08 -3.24 19.02
CA GLY A 226 -6.18 -3.99 19.90
C GLY A 226 -6.83 -5.27 20.43
N SER A 227 -6.04 -6.32 20.66
CA SER A 227 -6.48 -7.58 21.25
C SER A 227 -5.99 -7.76 22.68
N VAL A 228 -6.89 -8.14 23.58
CA VAL A 228 -6.59 -8.43 24.97
C VAL A 228 -7.12 -9.80 25.36
N PHE A 229 -6.32 -10.59 26.06
CA PHE A 229 -6.76 -11.81 26.69
C PHE A 229 -7.22 -11.51 28.12
N LEU A 230 -8.50 -11.76 28.38
CA LEU A 230 -9.12 -11.60 29.69
C LEU A 230 -9.29 -12.98 30.32
N SER A 231 -8.53 -13.26 31.37
CA SER A 231 -8.56 -14.55 32.05
C SER A 231 -9.48 -14.51 33.27
N PHE A 232 -10.43 -15.43 33.32
CA PHE A 232 -11.40 -15.62 34.40
C PHE A 232 -12.02 -17.03 34.31
N SER A 233 -12.74 -17.46 35.35
CA SER A 233 -13.32 -18.81 35.43
C SER A 233 -14.83 -18.87 35.16
N ASN A 234 -15.53 -17.74 35.16
CA ASN A 234 -16.98 -17.67 34.96
C ASN A 234 -17.35 -17.79 33.48
N ASP A 235 -18.57 -18.23 33.21
CA ASP A 235 -19.14 -18.21 31.86
C ASP A 235 -19.49 -16.75 31.45
N VAL A 236 -19.30 -16.44 30.16
CA VAL A 236 -19.70 -15.16 29.58
C VAL A 236 -21.19 -15.19 29.22
N ILE A 237 -21.93 -14.19 29.70
CA ILE A 237 -23.35 -13.98 29.34
C ILE A 237 -23.46 -13.20 28.03
N ASP A 238 -22.75 -12.07 27.94
CA ASP A 238 -22.75 -11.20 26.75
C ASP A 238 -21.53 -10.28 26.75
N VAL A 239 -21.17 -9.78 25.57
CA VAL A 239 -20.17 -8.72 25.38
C VAL A 239 -20.83 -7.61 24.58
N THR A 240 -20.94 -6.42 25.17
CA THR A 240 -21.72 -5.31 24.59
C THR A 240 -20.93 -4.00 24.58
N ASP A 241 -21.34 -3.08 23.72
CA ASP A 241 -20.95 -1.67 23.83
C ASP A 241 -21.74 -0.95 24.95
N PRO A 242 -21.44 0.32 25.29
CA PRO A 242 -22.20 1.07 26.29
C PRO A 242 -23.65 1.35 25.91
N ALA A 243 -24.03 1.19 24.63
CA ALA A 243 -25.40 1.30 24.15
C ALA A 243 -26.19 -0.02 24.29
N GLY A 244 -25.53 -1.10 24.72
CA GLY A 244 -26.11 -2.44 24.87
C GLY A 244 -26.20 -3.23 23.56
N ILE A 245 -25.43 -2.85 22.54
CA ILE A 245 -25.31 -3.59 21.28
C ILE A 245 -24.26 -4.68 21.45
N SER A 246 -24.64 -5.94 21.24
CA SER A 246 -23.72 -7.08 21.36
C SER A 246 -22.63 -7.03 20.29
N LEU A 247 -21.38 -7.22 20.70
CA LEU A 247 -20.23 -7.43 19.83
C LEU A 247 -20.29 -8.84 19.24
N GLY A 248 -19.92 -8.95 17.96
CA GLY A 248 -19.90 -10.23 17.26
C GLY A 248 -18.83 -11.18 17.80
N GLU A 249 -19.15 -12.48 17.82
CA GLU A 249 -18.16 -13.53 18.05
C GLU A 249 -17.46 -13.90 16.74
N TYR A 250 -16.13 -13.91 16.72
CA TYR A 250 -15.37 -14.32 15.53
C TYR A 250 -14.89 -15.77 15.64
N SER A 251 -14.71 -16.42 14.48
CA SER A 251 -14.22 -17.80 14.43
C SER A 251 -12.75 -17.90 14.79
N GLU A 252 -12.33 -19.05 15.33
CA GLU A 252 -10.91 -19.37 15.55
C GLU A 252 -10.08 -19.30 14.26
N SER A 253 -10.66 -19.60 13.10
CA SER A 253 -9.98 -19.50 11.80
C SER A 253 -9.93 -18.07 11.21
N GLN A 254 -10.36 -17.05 11.94
CA GLN A 254 -10.33 -15.66 11.45
C GLN A 254 -8.88 -15.17 11.47
N ARG A 255 -8.34 -14.88 10.28
CA ARG A 255 -6.92 -14.50 10.11
C ARG A 255 -6.68 -13.04 9.79
N ASN A 256 -7.75 -12.27 9.53
CA ASN A 256 -7.66 -10.84 9.30
C ASN A 256 -8.22 -10.10 10.51
N LEU A 257 -7.53 -9.04 10.95
CA LEU A 257 -7.93 -8.26 12.10
C LEU A 257 -9.38 -7.78 11.96
N THR A 258 -10.20 -8.16 12.95
CA THR A 258 -11.63 -7.89 13.01
C THR A 258 -12.02 -7.65 14.46
N GLU A 259 -12.90 -6.67 14.70
CA GLU A 259 -13.46 -6.41 16.02
C GLU A 259 -14.42 -7.52 16.45
N GLY A 260 -14.44 -7.82 17.74
CA GLY A 260 -15.32 -8.81 18.33
C GLY A 260 -14.65 -9.52 19.49
N TRP A 261 -15.12 -10.72 19.79
CA TRP A 261 -14.53 -11.54 20.84
C TRP A 261 -14.63 -13.02 20.49
N ARG A 262 -13.94 -13.87 21.26
CA ARG A 262 -14.19 -15.32 21.28
C ARG A 262 -13.87 -15.92 22.63
N GLY A 263 -14.56 -17.01 22.96
CA GLY A 263 -14.20 -17.88 24.08
C GLY A 263 -12.89 -18.63 23.83
N THR A 264 -12.10 -18.80 24.88
CA THR A 264 -10.93 -19.70 24.90
C THR A 264 -10.93 -20.53 26.18
N GLU A 265 -9.99 -21.48 26.29
CA GLU A 265 -9.72 -22.10 27.59
C GLU A 265 -9.22 -21.02 28.57
N GLY A 266 -9.92 -20.86 29.69
CA GLY A 266 -9.51 -19.95 30.77
C GLY A 266 -9.88 -18.46 30.61
N GLY A 267 -10.73 -18.11 29.64
CA GLY A 267 -11.21 -16.74 29.48
C GLY A 267 -11.75 -16.41 28.09
N ILE A 268 -11.55 -15.17 27.65
CA ILE A 268 -11.85 -14.71 26.29
C ILE A 268 -10.71 -13.93 25.69
N ILE A 269 -10.65 -13.92 24.35
CA ILE A 269 -9.93 -12.89 23.60
C ILE A 269 -10.96 -11.85 23.17
N LEU A 270 -10.67 -10.58 23.47
CA LEU A 270 -11.47 -9.43 23.05
C LEU A 270 -10.61 -8.57 22.12
N THR A 271 -11.09 -8.30 20.91
CA THR A 271 -10.49 -7.35 19.97
C THR A 271 -11.40 -6.13 19.86
N LEU A 272 -10.90 -4.96 20.24
CA LEU A 272 -11.68 -3.73 20.38
C LEU A 272 -11.12 -2.64 19.48
N SER A 273 -11.99 -1.90 18.78
CA SER A 273 -11.60 -0.74 17.98
C SER A 273 -11.20 0.45 18.87
N ARG A 274 -10.27 1.30 18.40
CA ARG A 274 -9.97 2.56 19.09
C ARG A 274 -11.19 3.49 19.13
N GLY A 275 -11.31 4.27 20.19
CA GLY A 275 -12.49 5.11 20.46
C GLY A 275 -13.70 4.37 21.03
N SER A 276 -13.55 3.08 21.35
CA SER A 276 -14.66 2.22 21.79
C SER A 276 -14.48 1.69 23.22
N THR A 277 -15.59 1.27 23.81
CA THR A 277 -15.63 0.57 25.10
C THR A 277 -16.38 -0.74 24.92
N ALA A 278 -15.87 -1.83 25.48
CA ALA A 278 -16.58 -3.09 25.59
C ALA A 278 -16.90 -3.40 27.06
N ILE A 279 -18.05 -4.03 27.28
CA ILE A 279 -18.56 -4.48 28.58
C ILE A 279 -18.84 -5.98 28.48
N VAL A 280 -17.98 -6.77 29.12
CA VAL A 280 -18.13 -8.23 29.24
C VAL A 280 -18.93 -8.53 30.51
N THR A 281 -20.08 -9.16 30.37
CA THR A 281 -20.94 -9.54 31.50
C THR A 281 -20.76 -11.03 31.80
N LEU A 282 -20.42 -11.36 33.04
CA LEU A 282 -20.17 -12.72 33.50
C LEU A 282 -21.36 -13.30 34.29
N ASP A 283 -21.47 -14.62 34.31
CA ASP A 283 -22.38 -15.35 35.19
C ASP A 283 -21.84 -15.38 36.63
N GLY A 284 -22.16 -14.30 37.35
CA GLY A 284 -21.70 -14.05 38.71
C GLY A 284 -20.36 -13.29 38.76
N ASN A 285 -19.97 -12.92 39.98
CA ASN A 285 -18.74 -12.17 40.20
C ASN A 285 -17.53 -13.11 40.10
N PRO A 286 -16.49 -12.76 39.32
CA PRO A 286 -15.28 -13.57 39.22
C PRO A 286 -14.44 -13.49 40.49
N GLU A 287 -13.77 -14.59 40.84
CA GLU A 287 -12.81 -14.60 41.96
C GLU A 287 -11.58 -13.73 41.65
N SER A 288 -11.11 -13.81 40.40
CA SER A 288 -10.01 -13.00 39.87
C SER A 288 -10.19 -12.80 38.38
N VAL A 289 -9.77 -11.63 37.91
CA VAL A 289 -9.62 -11.32 36.48
C VAL A 289 -8.20 -10.86 36.27
N SER A 290 -7.52 -11.39 35.25
CA SER A 290 -6.28 -10.81 34.75
C SER A 290 -6.44 -10.43 33.29
N SER A 291 -5.75 -9.35 32.91
CA SER A 291 -5.73 -8.85 31.54
C SER A 291 -4.29 -8.91 31.03
N SER A 292 -4.12 -9.45 29.82
CA SER A 292 -2.83 -9.52 29.14
C SER A 292 -2.97 -9.01 27.71
N PRO A 293 -2.09 -8.10 27.26
CA PRO A 293 -2.07 -7.66 25.87
C PRO A 293 -1.65 -8.82 24.97
N MET A 294 -2.15 -8.86 23.74
CA MET A 294 -1.75 -9.85 22.75
C MET A 294 -0.93 -9.20 21.65
N ALA A 295 0.21 -9.81 21.31
CA ALA A 295 1.03 -9.38 20.18
C ALA A 295 0.44 -9.81 18.82
N THR A 296 -0.43 -10.82 18.84
CA THR A 296 -1.06 -11.42 17.66
C THR A 296 -2.58 -11.33 17.74
N PHE A 297 -3.21 -11.15 16.59
CA PHE A 297 -4.66 -11.23 16.50
C PHE A 297 -5.15 -12.67 16.68
N ASN A 298 -6.28 -12.83 17.37
CA ASN A 298 -7.01 -14.09 17.52
C ASN A 298 -6.20 -15.25 18.16
N GLY A 299 -5.07 -14.94 18.81
CA GLY A 299 -4.17 -15.97 19.38
C GLY A 299 -3.50 -16.83 18.31
N LEU A 300 -3.36 -16.30 17.09
CA LEU A 300 -2.63 -16.94 16.00
C LEU A 300 -1.14 -16.94 16.33
N HIS A 301 -0.43 -18.01 15.98
CA HIS A 301 0.94 -18.23 16.45
C HIS A 301 1.88 -17.07 16.11
N HIS A 302 1.85 -16.55 14.88
CA HIS A 302 2.68 -15.43 14.47
C HIS A 302 1.98 -14.64 13.37
N SER A 303 2.57 -13.50 13.00
CA SER A 303 2.03 -12.58 12.00
C SER A 303 2.85 -12.64 10.72
N VAL A 304 2.21 -12.47 9.58
CA VAL A 304 2.83 -12.43 8.26
C VAL A 304 2.41 -11.17 7.53
N THR A 305 3.39 -10.40 7.06
CA THR A 305 3.20 -9.27 6.14
C THR A 305 4.02 -9.51 4.87
N ILE A 306 3.50 -9.09 3.73
CA ILE A 306 4.26 -9.01 2.50
C ILE A 306 4.64 -7.55 2.25
N VAL A 307 5.92 -7.25 2.10
CA VAL A 307 6.41 -5.91 1.80
C VAL A 307 6.71 -5.81 0.30
N GLY A 308 5.88 -5.06 -0.41
CA GLY A 308 5.99 -4.84 -1.84
C GLY A 308 6.88 -3.64 -2.16
N HIS A 309 8.10 -3.87 -2.60
CA HIS A 309 9.07 -2.81 -2.89
C HIS A 309 8.94 -2.23 -4.29
N HIS A 310 9.45 -1.01 -4.42
CA HIS A 310 9.60 -0.23 -5.65
C HIS A 310 8.29 0.19 -6.32
N THR A 311 7.15 0.24 -5.61
CA THR A 311 5.80 0.27 -6.21
C THR A 311 5.47 1.49 -7.08
N THR A 312 5.91 1.50 -8.35
CA THR A 312 5.66 2.58 -9.33
C THR A 312 4.38 2.39 -10.14
N ASN A 313 3.83 1.17 -10.22
CA ASN A 313 2.53 0.89 -10.82
C ASN A 313 1.79 -0.21 -10.05
N LEU A 314 1.00 0.19 -9.06
CA LEU A 314 0.28 -0.74 -8.19
C LEU A 314 -0.65 -1.67 -8.98
N PHE A 315 -1.24 -1.20 -10.09
CA PHE A 315 -2.15 -2.02 -10.88
C PHE A 315 -1.48 -3.24 -11.48
N GLN A 316 -0.32 -3.04 -12.09
CA GLN A 316 0.43 -4.12 -12.68
C GLN A 316 0.98 -5.08 -11.61
N TRP A 317 1.26 -4.59 -10.40
CA TRP A 317 2.07 -5.33 -9.42
C TRP A 317 1.24 -6.08 -8.40
N SER A 318 0.01 -5.65 -8.19
CA SER A 318 -1.01 -6.36 -7.42
C SER A 318 -1.83 -7.34 -8.27
N SER A 319 -1.66 -7.35 -9.61
CA SER A 319 -2.55 -8.10 -10.52
C SER A 319 -2.64 -9.60 -10.22
N ASP A 320 -1.55 -10.21 -9.77
CA ASP A 320 -1.51 -11.63 -9.44
C ASP A 320 -2.08 -11.94 -8.05
N PHE A 321 -2.32 -10.91 -7.23
CA PHE A 321 -2.74 -11.01 -5.82
C PHE A 321 -4.18 -10.54 -5.58
N GLN A 322 -4.94 -10.18 -6.62
CA GLN A 322 -6.33 -9.69 -6.49
C GLN A 322 -7.25 -10.62 -5.70
N LYS A 323 -7.00 -11.94 -5.75
CA LYS A 323 -7.77 -12.96 -5.01
C LYS A 323 -6.99 -13.60 -3.87
N SER A 324 -5.77 -13.16 -3.65
CA SER A 324 -4.93 -13.68 -2.58
C SER A 324 -5.45 -13.17 -1.24
N GLU A 325 -5.39 -13.97 -0.20
CA GLU A 325 -5.72 -13.52 1.17
C GLU A 325 -4.56 -12.76 1.82
N LEU A 326 -3.37 -12.80 1.22
CA LEU A 326 -2.19 -12.12 1.70
C LEU A 326 -2.40 -10.59 1.78
N ARG A 327 -1.88 -10.03 2.86
CA ARG A 327 -1.86 -8.60 3.17
C ARG A 327 -0.53 -8.01 2.77
N PHE A 328 -0.58 -6.86 2.12
CA PHE A 328 0.62 -6.20 1.64
C PHE A 328 0.80 -4.84 2.29
N THR A 329 2.05 -4.53 2.64
CA THR A 329 2.57 -3.18 2.81
C THR A 329 3.23 -2.79 1.49
N TRP A 330 2.50 -2.09 0.62
CA TRP A 330 3.03 -1.63 -0.66
C TRP A 330 3.83 -0.35 -0.44
N LEU A 331 5.15 -0.44 -0.62
CA LEU A 331 6.04 0.71 -0.54
C LEU A 331 6.08 1.38 -1.91
N LEU A 332 5.37 2.49 -2.02
CA LEU A 332 5.20 3.25 -3.25
C LEU A 332 6.46 4.02 -3.58
N GLU A 333 6.96 3.83 -4.80
CA GLU A 333 8.10 4.56 -5.32
C GLU A 333 7.61 5.47 -6.43
N ARG A 334 7.97 6.75 -6.38
CA ARG A 334 7.61 7.64 -7.47
C ARG A 334 8.52 7.35 -8.67
N PRO A 335 7.98 7.00 -9.85
CA PRO A 335 8.80 6.71 -11.01
C PRO A 335 9.60 7.93 -11.44
N LYS A 336 10.80 7.66 -11.98
CA LYS A 336 11.62 8.69 -12.60
C LYS A 336 10.85 9.17 -13.83
N SER A 337 10.55 10.47 -13.91
CA SER A 337 9.89 11.03 -15.09
C SER A 337 10.64 10.57 -16.33
N GLU A 338 10.00 9.81 -17.21
CA GLU A 338 10.60 9.51 -18.50
C GLU A 338 10.83 10.86 -19.19
N ASP A 339 12.08 11.21 -19.47
CA ASP A 339 12.36 12.33 -20.35
C ASP A 339 11.59 12.06 -21.63
N VAL A 340 10.53 12.84 -21.90
CA VAL A 340 9.80 12.74 -23.16
C VAL A 340 10.79 13.16 -24.24
N GLY A 341 11.53 12.17 -24.74
CA GLY A 341 12.59 12.40 -25.69
C GLY A 341 12.01 13.12 -26.89
N LEU A 342 12.75 14.08 -27.44
CA LEU A 342 12.37 14.83 -28.64
C LEU A 342 11.97 13.95 -29.84
N ALA A 343 12.15 12.63 -29.76
CA ALA A 343 11.73 11.63 -30.73
C ALA A 343 10.24 11.73 -31.12
N LEU A 344 9.31 11.85 -30.16
CA LEU A 344 7.87 11.93 -30.45
C LEU A 344 7.50 13.24 -31.18
N PRO A 345 7.90 14.43 -30.67
CA PRO A 345 7.73 15.69 -31.39
C PRO A 345 8.43 15.72 -32.76
N ALA A 346 9.65 15.16 -32.87
CA ALA A 346 10.39 15.11 -34.12
C ALA A 346 9.74 14.19 -35.16
N LEU A 347 9.19 13.04 -34.74
CA LEU A 347 8.46 12.13 -35.61
C LEU A 347 7.15 12.75 -36.08
N ALA A 348 6.42 13.45 -35.21
CA ALA A 348 5.24 14.21 -35.59
C ALA A 348 5.57 15.27 -36.66
N LEU A 349 6.65 16.04 -36.47
CA LEU A 349 7.12 17.03 -37.44
C LEU A 349 7.52 16.38 -38.78
N ALA A 350 8.21 15.24 -38.73
CA ALA A 350 8.63 14.51 -39.93
C ALA A 350 7.43 14.02 -40.75
N VAL A 351 6.39 13.47 -40.10
CA VAL A 351 5.16 13.04 -40.77
C VAL A 351 4.42 14.24 -41.38
N LEU A 352 4.38 15.36 -40.65
CA LEU A 352 3.74 16.61 -41.09
C LEU A 352 4.38 17.16 -42.38
N VAL A 353 5.69 17.00 -42.56
CA VAL A 353 6.39 17.40 -43.79
C VAL A 353 6.30 16.32 -44.88
N ALA A 354 6.45 15.05 -44.51
CA ALA A 354 6.47 13.95 -45.46
C ALA A 354 5.13 13.80 -46.21
N VAL A 355 4.00 13.92 -45.52
CA VAL A 355 2.68 13.71 -46.13
C VAL A 355 2.37 14.73 -47.25
N PRO A 356 2.48 16.06 -47.05
CA PRO A 356 2.28 17.04 -48.12
C PRO A 356 3.27 16.88 -49.28
N VAL A 357 4.53 16.55 -48.97
CA VAL A 357 5.57 16.35 -50.00
C VAL A 357 5.24 15.14 -50.86
N SER A 358 4.86 14.01 -50.25
CA SER A 358 4.42 12.81 -50.97
C SER A 358 3.19 13.10 -51.83
N VAL A 359 2.19 13.80 -51.30
CA VAL A 359 0.99 14.20 -52.08
C VAL A 359 1.36 15.09 -53.26
N TYR A 360 2.25 16.07 -53.07
CA TYR A 360 2.72 16.92 -54.16
C TYR A 360 3.43 16.13 -55.27
N PHE A 361 4.31 15.19 -54.90
CA PHE A 361 5.01 14.37 -55.88
C PHE A 361 4.08 13.42 -56.63
N VAL A 362 3.09 12.82 -55.97
CA VAL A 362 2.08 11.97 -56.62
C VAL A 362 1.23 12.78 -57.59
N LEU A 363 0.72 13.95 -57.18
CA LEU A 363 -0.07 14.81 -58.05
C LEU A 363 0.71 15.30 -59.27
N ARG A 364 2.02 15.55 -59.12
CA ARG A 364 2.89 15.95 -60.23
C ARG A 364 3.20 14.78 -61.18
N ALA A 365 3.40 13.58 -60.64
CA ALA A 365 3.60 12.39 -61.47
C ALA A 365 2.33 12.07 -62.30
N ASP A 366 1.14 12.24 -61.72
CA ASP A 366 -0.13 12.08 -62.43
C ASP A 366 -0.36 13.19 -63.48
N SER A 367 0.05 14.43 -63.21
CA SER A 367 -0.04 15.51 -64.20
C SER A 367 0.89 15.29 -65.40
N ASP A 368 2.11 14.81 -65.15
CA ASP A 368 3.09 14.54 -66.21
C ASP A 368 2.72 13.28 -67.03
N GLY A 369 2.07 12.28 -66.41
CA GLY A 369 1.54 11.09 -67.10
C GLY A 369 0.32 11.36 -67.97
N SER A 370 -0.47 12.40 -67.67
CA SER A 370 -1.65 12.79 -68.46
C SER A 370 -1.32 13.52 -69.77
N HIS A 371 -0.06 13.91 -69.99
CA HIS A 371 0.39 14.56 -71.22
C HIS A 371 0.93 13.60 -72.31
N GLN A 372 0.91 12.27 -72.08
CA GLN A 372 1.42 11.28 -73.04
C GLN A 372 0.35 10.35 -73.67
N THR A 373 -0.94 10.59 -73.46
CA THR A 373 -2.03 9.80 -74.07
C THR A 373 -2.90 10.58 -75.06
N SER A 374 -2.41 11.69 -75.59
CA SER A 374 -3.02 12.40 -76.70
C SER A 374 -2.00 12.76 -77.78
N GLU A 375 -1.52 11.75 -78.51
CA GLU A 375 -1.15 11.84 -79.93
C GLU A 375 -1.14 10.45 -80.57
#